data_AF-A0AAV5Y0P6-F1
#
_entry.id   AF-A0AAV5Y0P6-F1
#
_cell.length_a   1.000
_cell.length_b   1.000
_cell.length_c   1.000
_cell.angle_alpha   90.00
_cell.angle_beta   90.00
_cell.angle_gamma   90.00
#
_symmetry.space_group_name_H-M   'P 1'
#
loop_
_entity.id
_entity.type
_entity.pdbx_description
1 polymer ?
#
loop_
_entity_poly.entity_id
_entity_poly.type
_entity_poly.pdbx_seq_one_letter_code
_entity_poly.pdbx_strand_id
1 'polypeptide(L)'
;MLGQALGLTDAEFAALQGDYAASALFDARDRAVLRWAEALTLNTAKNDDAAWAEMRRHFTDAEIVEISMAAALFNMINRLNDSFRTELEPDEVNRRQHRAVGVTARALDEYACRVCGGARAGGVEGR
;
A
#
# COMPACT_ATOMS: atom_id res chain seq x y z
N MET A 1 3.52 -1.57 13.39
CA MET A 1 2.64 -0.81 12.48
C MET A 1 2.32 -1.63 11.23
N LEU A 2 1.23 -1.36 10.50
CA LEU A 2 0.80 -2.20 9.35
C LEU A 2 1.90 -2.39 8.30
N GLY A 3 2.61 -1.32 7.91
CA GLY A 3 3.68 -1.46 6.92
C GLY A 3 4.87 -2.30 7.39
N GLN A 4 5.25 -2.25 8.68
CA GLN A 4 6.28 -3.14 9.23
C GLN A 4 5.83 -4.62 9.18
N ALA A 5 4.53 -4.89 9.39
CA ALA A 5 3.99 -6.24 9.26
C ALA A 5 4.02 -6.74 7.80
N LEU A 6 4.08 -5.83 6.83
CA LEU A 6 4.24 -6.11 5.40
C LEU A 6 5.71 -6.09 4.94
N GLY A 7 6.67 -5.89 5.87
CA GLY A 7 8.10 -5.95 5.57
C GLY A 7 8.78 -4.61 5.31
N LEU A 8 8.09 -3.46 5.42
CA LEU A 8 8.76 -2.16 5.34
C LEU A 8 9.72 -1.96 6.53
N THR A 9 10.92 -1.50 6.20
CA THR A 9 12.00 -1.17 7.13
C THR A 9 11.84 0.24 7.69
N ASP A 10 12.45 0.49 8.85
CA ASP A 10 12.46 1.82 9.46
C ASP A 10 13.14 2.87 8.56
N ALA A 11 14.11 2.45 7.73
CA ALA A 11 14.75 3.31 6.74
C ALA A 11 13.80 3.72 5.62
N GLU A 12 12.96 2.80 5.13
CA GLU A 12 11.92 3.13 4.15
C GLU A 12 10.87 4.05 4.74
N PHE A 13 10.45 3.84 6.00
CA PHE A 13 9.56 4.78 6.69
C PHE A 13 10.16 6.18 6.80
N ALA A 14 11.44 6.28 7.19
CA ALA A 14 12.13 7.56 7.25
C ALA A 14 12.20 8.24 5.87
N ALA A 15 12.44 7.47 4.80
CA ALA A 15 12.45 8.00 3.44
C ALA A 15 11.06 8.47 2.98
N LEU A 16 9.98 7.78 3.35
CA LEU A 16 8.61 8.20 3.06
C LEU A 16 8.21 9.51 3.76
N GLN A 17 8.77 9.77 4.95
CA GLN A 17 8.54 11.04 5.67
C GLN A 17 9.39 12.20 5.14
N GLY A 18 10.41 11.89 4.33
CA GLY A 18 11.30 12.86 3.70
C GLY A 18 11.05 12.97 2.19
N ASP A 19 12.13 13.18 1.43
CA ASP A 19 12.08 13.16 -0.03
C ASP A 19 12.23 11.73 -0.56
N TYR A 20 11.09 11.03 -0.64
CA TYR A 20 11.05 9.67 -1.19
C TYR A 20 11.45 9.62 -2.66
N ALA A 21 11.28 10.70 -3.43
CA ALA A 21 11.58 10.73 -4.85
C ALA A 21 13.10 10.67 -5.10
N ALA A 22 13.89 11.28 -4.20
CA ALA A 22 15.36 11.21 -4.22
C ALA A 22 15.94 9.94 -3.56
N SER A 23 15.11 9.15 -2.87
CA SER A 23 15.57 7.96 -2.15
C SER A 23 15.95 6.82 -3.10
N ALA A 24 17.13 6.23 -2.88
CA ALA A 24 17.57 5.03 -3.57
C ALA A 24 16.88 3.74 -3.06
N LEU A 25 16.10 3.83 -1.98
CA LEU A 25 15.36 2.69 -1.41
C LEU A 25 14.12 2.31 -2.21
N PHE A 26 13.63 3.22 -3.06
CA PHE A 26 12.46 2.99 -3.89
C PHE A 26 12.88 2.86 -5.35
N ASP A 27 12.35 1.88 -6.06
CA ASP A 27 12.58 1.77 -7.49
C ASP A 27 11.64 2.70 -8.29
N ALA A 28 11.67 2.59 -9.62
CA ALA A 28 10.80 3.40 -10.47
C ALA A 28 9.30 3.06 -10.30
N ARG A 29 8.99 1.79 -10.07
CA ARG A 29 7.62 1.30 -9.87
C ARG A 29 7.08 1.77 -8.53
N ASP A 30 7.89 1.72 -7.47
CA ASP A 30 7.56 2.24 -6.15
C ASP A 30 7.27 3.74 -6.19
N ARG A 31 8.18 4.52 -6.80
CA ARG A 31 8.01 5.98 -6.94
C ARG A 31 6.75 6.36 -7.71
N ALA A 32 6.37 5.59 -8.73
CA ALA A 32 5.15 5.83 -9.47
C ALA A 32 3.90 5.68 -8.57
N VAL A 33 3.84 4.62 -7.76
CA VAL A 33 2.72 4.40 -6.81
C VAL A 33 2.70 5.46 -5.73
N LEU A 34 3.85 5.81 -5.16
CA LEU A 34 3.93 6.82 -4.10
C LEU A 34 3.46 8.18 -4.59
N ARG A 35 3.93 8.64 -5.76
CA ARG A 35 3.47 9.89 -6.38
C ARG A 35 1.99 9.85 -6.70
N TRP A 36 1.49 8.73 -7.23
CA TRP A 36 0.07 8.60 -7.53
C TRP A 36 -0.81 8.63 -6.28
N ALA A 37 -0.41 7.93 -5.22
CA ALA A 37 -1.11 7.95 -3.94
C ALA A 37 -1.15 9.37 -3.34
N GLU A 38 -0.02 10.09 -3.38
CA GLU A 38 0.06 11.50 -2.97
C GLU A 38 -0.87 12.40 -3.79
N ALA A 39 -0.87 12.26 -5.12
CA ALA A 39 -1.73 13.03 -6.01
C ALA A 39 -3.23 12.77 -5.75
N LEU A 40 -3.61 11.53 -5.41
CA LEU A 40 -4.98 11.19 -5.01
C LEU A 40 -5.35 11.81 -3.66
N THR A 41 -4.44 11.78 -2.69
CA THR A 41 -4.64 12.38 -1.35
C THR A 41 -4.81 13.89 -1.42
N LEU A 42 -3.99 14.56 -2.23
CA LEU A 42 -4.05 16.01 -2.46
C LEU A 42 -5.14 16.41 -3.47
N ASN A 43 -5.83 15.44 -4.07
CA ASN A 43 -6.84 15.64 -5.11
C ASN A 43 -6.31 16.43 -6.33
N THR A 44 -5.05 16.20 -6.70
CA THR A 44 -4.37 16.81 -7.85
C THR A 44 -4.21 15.87 -9.04
N ALA A 45 -4.48 14.57 -8.87
CA ALA A 45 -4.29 13.52 -9.87
C ALA A 45 -4.87 13.84 -11.26
N LYS A 46 -6.03 14.52 -11.33
CA LYS A 46 -6.66 14.93 -12.59
C LYS A 46 -5.76 15.82 -13.46
N ASN A 47 -4.86 16.59 -12.86
CA ASN A 47 -4.01 17.55 -13.53
C ASN A 47 -2.53 17.13 -13.55
N ASP A 48 -2.20 15.91 -13.11
CA ASP A 48 -0.83 15.38 -13.10
C ASP A 48 -0.66 14.30 -14.18
N ASP A 49 -0.59 14.74 -15.44
CA ASP A 49 -0.40 13.86 -16.61
C ASP A 49 0.88 13.03 -16.52
N ALA A 50 1.91 13.56 -15.85
CA ALA A 50 3.19 12.86 -15.68
C ALA A 50 3.06 11.70 -14.69
N ALA A 51 2.34 11.88 -13.56
CA ALA A 51 2.03 10.77 -12.66
C ALA A 51 1.19 9.70 -13.36
N TRP A 52 0.19 10.10 -14.15
CA TRP A 52 -0.63 9.16 -14.93
C TRP A 52 0.20 8.37 -15.94
N ALA A 53 1.12 9.04 -16.65
CA ALA A 53 2.00 8.39 -17.61
C ALA A 53 2.91 7.34 -16.94
N GLU A 54 3.49 7.64 -15.78
CA GLU A 54 4.32 6.68 -15.04
C GLU A 54 3.51 5.50 -14.50
N MET A 55 2.29 5.73 -14.01
CA MET A 55 1.39 4.64 -13.59
C MET A 55 1.14 3.67 -14.75
N ARG A 56 0.76 4.17 -15.93
CA ARG A 56 0.54 3.32 -17.13
C ARG A 56 1.82 2.66 -17.65
N ARG A 57 3.00 3.16 -17.30
CA ARG A 57 4.28 2.55 -17.68
C ARG A 57 4.59 1.31 -16.85
N HIS A 58 4.10 1.26 -15.62
CA HIS A 58 4.48 0.26 -14.62
C HIS A 58 3.34 -0.69 -14.22
N PHE A 59 2.09 -0.32 -14.49
CA PHE A 59 0.90 -1.03 -14.05
C PHE A 59 -0.13 -1.13 -15.17
N THR A 60 -0.91 -2.20 -15.13
CA THR A 60 -2.12 -2.37 -15.94
C THR A 60 -3.25 -1.48 -15.43
N ASP A 61 -4.25 -1.23 -16.27
CA ASP A 61 -5.43 -0.45 -15.88
C ASP A 61 -6.14 -1.03 -14.64
N ALA A 62 -6.22 -2.36 -14.53
CA ALA A 62 -6.79 -3.05 -13.37
C ALA A 62 -5.98 -2.79 -12.09
N GLU A 63 -4.66 -2.94 -12.13
CA GLU A 63 -3.79 -2.64 -10.99
C GLU A 63 -3.87 -1.17 -10.58
N ILE A 64 -3.94 -0.24 -11.55
CA ILE A 64 -4.09 1.20 -11.27
C ILE A 64 -5.40 1.47 -10.54
N VAL A 65 -6.49 0.82 -10.94
CA VAL A 65 -7.79 0.92 -10.25
C VAL A 65 -7.67 0.40 -8.81
N GLU A 66 -7.05 -0.76 -8.60
CA GLU A 66 -6.87 -1.35 -7.26
C GLU A 66 -6.03 -0.46 -6.34
N ILE A 67 -4.90 0.04 -6.84
CA ILE A 67 -4.03 0.98 -6.11
C ILE A 67 -4.82 2.25 -5.75
N SER A 68 -5.59 2.78 -6.69
CA SER A 68 -6.40 3.97 -6.48
C SER A 68 -7.50 3.75 -5.45
N MET A 69 -8.14 2.57 -5.45
CA MET A 69 -9.14 2.18 -4.46
C MET A 69 -8.54 2.06 -3.06
N ALA A 70 -7.34 1.50 -2.93
CA ALA A 70 -6.64 1.42 -1.65
C ALA A 70 -6.34 2.84 -1.11
N ALA A 71 -5.79 3.73 -1.94
CA ALA A 71 -5.54 5.12 -1.56
C ALA A 71 -6.84 5.85 -1.20
N ALA A 72 -7.91 5.68 -1.98
CA ALA A 72 -9.21 6.29 -1.72
C ALA A 72 -9.84 5.83 -0.40
N LEU A 73 -9.70 4.55 -0.05
CA LEU A 73 -10.18 4.01 1.23
C LEU A 73 -9.50 4.69 2.42
N PHE A 74 -8.16 4.82 2.40
CA PHE A 74 -7.43 5.53 3.45
C PHE A 74 -7.77 7.03 3.49
N ASN A 75 -7.94 7.65 2.32
CA ASN A 75 -8.39 9.04 2.22
C ASN A 75 -9.79 9.27 2.82
N MET A 76 -10.70 8.29 2.71
CA MET A 76 -12.01 8.33 3.37
C MET A 76 -11.87 8.20 4.89
N ILE A 77 -11.09 7.22 5.36
CA ILE A 77 -10.84 7.00 6.79
C ILE A 77 -10.22 8.24 7.44
N ASN A 78 -9.23 8.86 6.79
CA ASN A 78 -8.60 10.10 7.25
C ASN A 78 -9.62 11.22 7.47
N ARG A 79 -10.54 11.41 6.50
CA ARG A 79 -11.60 12.44 6.60
C ARG A 79 -12.56 12.17 7.75
N LEU A 80 -12.94 10.91 7.98
CA LEU A 80 -13.82 10.53 9.08
C LEU A 80 -13.13 10.77 10.44
N ASN A 81 -11.89 10.29 10.59
CA ASN A 81 -11.12 10.46 11.82
C ASN A 81 -10.86 11.93 12.15
N ASP A 82 -10.53 12.75 11.14
CA ASP A 82 -10.35 14.19 11.32
C ASP A 82 -11.67 14.89 11.71
N SER A 83 -12.76 14.58 10.99
CA SER A 83 -14.08 15.19 11.23
C SER A 83 -14.62 14.90 12.64
N PHE A 84 -14.36 13.69 13.15
CA PHE A 84 -14.81 13.28 14.48
C PHE A 84 -13.75 13.47 15.57
N ARG A 85 -12.57 14.00 15.21
CA ARG A 85 -11.42 14.17 16.11
C ARG A 85 -11.09 12.89 16.87
N THR A 86 -11.10 11.77 16.15
CA THR A 86 -10.78 10.46 16.71
C THR A 86 -9.37 10.51 17.31
N GLU A 87 -9.27 10.30 18.63
CA GLU A 87 -8.01 10.23 19.34
C GLU A 87 -7.33 8.88 19.10
N LEU A 88 -5.99 8.88 19.10
CA LEU A 88 -5.22 7.64 19.02
C LEU A 88 -5.46 6.80 20.28
N GLU A 89 -5.70 5.51 20.09
CA GLU A 89 -5.80 4.58 21.20
C GLU A 89 -4.47 4.48 21.96
N PRO A 90 -4.50 4.30 23.29
CA PRO A 90 -3.29 4.02 24.05
C PRO A 90 -2.56 2.78 23.52
N ASP A 91 -1.23 2.77 23.60
CA ASP A 91 -0.39 1.65 23.13
C ASP A 91 -0.83 0.29 23.67
N GLU A 92 -1.35 0.24 24.91
CA GLU A 92 -1.86 -0.98 25.51
C GLU A 92 -3.05 -1.56 24.72
N VAL A 93 -3.98 -0.70 24.29
CA VAL A 93 -5.15 -1.10 23.50
C VAL A 93 -4.72 -1.52 22.10
N ASN A 94 -3.82 -0.76 21.46
CA ASN A 94 -3.26 -1.11 20.16
C ASN A 94 -2.55 -2.49 20.17
N ARG A 95 -1.78 -2.79 21.22
CA ARG A 95 -1.14 -4.11 21.39
C ARG A 95 -2.14 -5.26 21.46
N ARG A 96 -3.35 -5.06 21.99
CA ARG A 96 -4.40 -6.09 22.01
C ARG A 96 -5.02 -6.33 20.63
N GLN A 97 -4.97 -5.33 19.75
CA GLN A 97 -5.45 -5.46 18.37
C GLN A 97 -4.46 -6.18 17.45
N HIS A 98 -3.17 -6.24 17.81
CA HIS A 98 -2.19 -7.02 17.06
C HIS A 98 -2.63 -8.49 16.98
N ARG A 99 -2.83 -8.99 15.75
CA ARG A 99 -3.35 -10.34 15.42
C ARG A 99 -4.82 -10.60 15.78
N ALA A 100 -5.61 -9.57 16.13
CA ALA A 100 -7.02 -9.74 16.49
C ALA A 100 -7.87 -10.36 15.37
N VAL A 101 -7.50 -10.13 14.11
CA VAL A 101 -8.21 -10.66 12.93
C VAL A 101 -7.80 -12.11 12.61
N GLY A 102 -6.81 -12.69 13.30
CA GLY A 102 -6.32 -14.05 13.05
C GLY A 102 -5.69 -14.28 11.66
N VAL A 103 -5.53 -13.23 10.86
CA VAL A 103 -4.96 -13.30 9.51
C VAL A 103 -3.44 -13.42 9.61
N THR A 104 -2.88 -14.42 8.93
CA THR A 104 -1.43 -14.64 8.84
C THR A 104 -0.87 -14.08 7.53
N ALA A 105 0.42 -13.77 7.48
CA ALA A 105 1.10 -13.35 6.23
C ALA A 105 0.86 -14.38 5.10
N ARG A 106 0.99 -15.68 5.42
CA ARG A 106 0.67 -16.78 4.50
C ARG A 106 -0.76 -16.71 3.94
N ALA A 107 -1.74 -16.37 4.76
CA ALA A 107 -3.13 -16.25 4.32
C ALA A 107 -3.36 -15.04 3.39
N LEU A 108 -2.62 -13.94 3.61
CA LEU A 108 -2.62 -12.80 2.70
C LEU A 108 -1.95 -13.16 1.37
N ASP A 109 -0.81 -13.85 1.39
CA ASP A 109 -0.12 -14.31 0.19
C ASP A 109 -1.01 -15.25 -0.64
N GLU A 110 -1.65 -16.24 0.00
CA GLU A 110 -2.60 -17.15 -0.64
C GLU A 110 -3.82 -16.43 -1.25
N TYR A 111 -4.27 -15.33 -0.62
CA TYR A 111 -5.34 -14.51 -1.17
C TYR A 111 -4.85 -13.70 -2.37
N ALA A 112 -3.72 -13.00 -2.25
CA ALA A 112 -3.12 -12.23 -3.34
C ALA A 112 -2.85 -13.12 -4.56
N CYS A 113 -2.30 -14.33 -4.37
CA CYS A 113 -2.09 -15.29 -5.45
C CYS A 113 -3.39 -15.74 -6.14
N ARG A 114 -4.52 -15.82 -5.42
CA ARG A 114 -5.82 -16.14 -6.02
C ARG A 114 -6.36 -14.98 -6.88
N VAL A 115 -6.12 -13.75 -6.45
CA VAL A 115 -6.56 -12.54 -7.17
C VAL A 115 -5.72 -12.28 -8.43
N CYS A 116 -4.42 -12.57 -8.40
CA CYS A 116 -3.54 -12.38 -9.56
C CYS A 116 -3.76 -13.38 -10.72
N GLY A 117 -4.66 -14.37 -10.58
CA GLY A 117 -5.00 -15.32 -11.63
C GLY A 117 -3.97 -16.45 -11.84
N GLY A 118 -4.29 -17.65 -11.35
CA GLY A 118 -4.08 -18.90 -12.09
C GLY A 118 -2.67 -19.33 -12.55
N ALA A 119 -1.57 -18.78 -12.05
CA ALA A 119 -0.22 -19.19 -12.46
C ALA A 119 0.62 -19.70 -11.28
N ARG A 120 0.37 -20.96 -10.88
CA ARG A 120 1.35 -21.99 -10.46
C ARG A 120 0.62 -23.23 -9.91
N ALA A 121 -0.01 -23.97 -10.82
CA ALA A 121 -0.17 -25.41 -10.64
C ALA A 121 0.96 -26.09 -11.44
N GLY A 122 1.87 -26.80 -10.76
CA GLY A 122 2.91 -27.56 -11.45
C GLY A 122 4.15 -27.87 -10.62
N GLY A 123 3.99 -28.78 -9.64
CA GLY A 123 4.93 -29.83 -9.21
C GLY A 123 6.41 -29.51 -8.95
N VAL A 124 6.87 -29.86 -7.74
CA VAL A 124 7.99 -30.79 -7.58
C VAL A 124 7.70 -31.68 -6.36
N GLU A 125 7.31 -32.91 -6.64
CA GLU A 125 7.48 -34.06 -5.76
C GLU A 125 8.78 -34.76 -6.20
N GLY A 126 9.64 -35.10 -5.25
CA GLY A 126 10.78 -36.00 -5.44
C GLY A 126 12.13 -35.34 -5.76
N ARG A 127 12.98 -35.21 -4.74
CA ARG A 127 14.11 -36.14 -4.53
C ARG A 127 14.63 -36.02 -3.10
#